data_AF-A0A0C3Q5H9-F1
#
_entry.id   AF-A0A0C3Q5H9-F1
#
_cell.length_a   1.000
_cell.length_b   1.000
_cell.length_c   1.000
_cell.angle_alpha   90.00
_cell.angle_beta   90.00
_cell.angle_gamma   90.00
#
_symmetry.space_group_name_H-M   'P 1'
#
loop_
_entity.id
_entity.type
_entity.pdbx_description
1 polymer ?
#
loop_
_entity_poly.entity_id
_entity_poly.type
_entity_poly.pdbx_seq_one_letter_code
_entity_poly.pdbx_strand_id
1 'polypeptide(L)'
;TLPTIPAFKFRLAELVTNGSVMAVVVEEMEGTDEAGQEFLRELPQEVRQRLHITIGTKSKEIDPYEGKLLVEKWKAGEAGEDCVSLVLKAAKAQGHIKGLSS
;
A
#
# COMPACT_ATOMS: atom_id res chain seq x y z
N THR A 1 -2.38 -24.14 20.31
CA THR A 1 -1.75 -24.01 18.97
C THR A 1 -0.85 -22.80 19.01
N LEU A 2 0.32 -22.83 18.34
CA LEU A 2 1.17 -21.64 18.24
C LEU A 2 0.45 -20.58 17.39
N PRO A 3 0.49 -19.28 17.77
CA PRO A 3 -0.14 -18.23 16.99
C PRO A 3 0.50 -18.16 15.60
N THR A 4 -0.33 -18.33 14.57
CA THR A 4 0.10 -18.19 13.18
C THR A 4 0.05 -16.72 12.83
N ILE A 5 1.18 -16.15 12.39
CA ILE A 5 1.23 -14.75 11.94
C ILE A 5 0.63 -14.72 10.52
N PRO A 6 -0.49 -14.01 10.28
CA PRO A 6 -1.13 -13.98 8.98
C PRO A 6 -0.16 -13.52 7.90
N ALA A 7 -0.10 -14.28 6.80
CA ALA A 7 0.65 -13.91 5.60
C ALA A 7 -0.29 -13.37 4.52
N PHE A 8 0.23 -12.42 3.74
CA PHE A 8 -0.51 -11.74 2.69
C PHE A 8 0.28 -11.72 1.40
N LYS A 9 -0.42 -11.89 0.28
CA LYS A 9 0.07 -11.64 -1.08
C LYS A 9 -0.61 -10.40 -1.62
N PHE A 10 0.09 -9.61 -2.42
CA PHE A 10 -0.48 -8.41 -3.02
C PHE A 10 0.24 -8.05 -4.33
N ARG A 11 -0.49 -7.36 -5.19
CA ARG A 11 0.04 -6.79 -6.43
C ARG A 11 0.52 -5.37 -6.20
N LEU A 12 1.68 -5.05 -6.76
CA LEU A 12 2.21 -3.69 -6.86
C LEU A 12 1.76 -3.14 -8.21
N ALA A 13 0.82 -2.20 -8.18
CA ALA A 13 0.10 -1.76 -9.38
C ALA A 13 0.83 -0.64 -10.12
N GLU A 14 1.05 0.47 -9.42
CA GLU A 14 1.62 1.67 -9.99
C GLU A 14 2.61 2.30 -9.02
N LEU A 15 3.70 2.84 -9.56
CA LEU A 15 4.57 3.77 -8.87
C LEU A 15 4.06 5.19 -9.13
N VAL A 16 3.80 5.95 -8.08
CA VAL A 16 3.30 7.33 -8.15
C VAL A 16 4.28 8.27 -7.46
N THR A 17 4.55 9.42 -8.07
CA THR A 17 5.46 10.43 -7.52
C THR A 17 5.01 11.85 -7.91
N ASN A 18 5.26 12.82 -7.03
CA ASN A 18 5.10 14.25 -7.32
C ASN A 18 6.45 15.01 -7.27
N GLY A 19 7.56 14.28 -7.34
CA GLY A 19 8.92 14.82 -7.21
C GLY A 19 9.39 15.04 -5.77
N SER A 20 8.49 15.07 -4.79
CA SER A 20 8.81 15.16 -3.36
C SER A 20 8.74 13.81 -2.66
N VAL A 21 7.72 13.01 -2.95
CA VAL A 21 7.53 11.67 -2.38
C VAL A 21 7.22 10.67 -3.49
N MET A 22 7.68 9.43 -3.30
CA MET A 22 7.41 8.30 -4.18
C MET A 22 6.76 7.17 -3.40
N ALA A 23 5.65 6.65 -3.92
CA ALA A 23 4.91 5.55 -3.32
C ALA A 23 4.48 4.53 -4.38
N VAL A 24 4.39 3.26 -3.98
CA VAL A 24 3.81 2.20 -4.80
C VAL A 24 2.39 1.92 -4.31
N VAL A 25 1.45 1.92 -5.23
CA VAL A 25 0.06 1.53 -5.01
C VAL A 25 -0.03 0.02 -4.85
N VAL A 26 -0.68 -0.41 -3.77
CA VAL A 26 -0.93 -1.83 -3.48
C VAL A 26 -2.37 -2.17 -3.84
N GLU A 27 -2.55 -3.25 -4.61
CA GLU A 27 -3.84 -3.78 -5.04
C GLU A 27 -3.87 -5.31 -4.87
N GLU A 28 -5.06 -5.90 -5.03
CA GLU A 28 -5.25 -7.36 -5.05
C GLU A 28 -4.61 -8.05 -3.83
N MET A 29 -4.87 -7.52 -2.63
CA MET A 29 -4.36 -8.10 -1.39
C MET A 29 -5.18 -9.35 -1.02
N GLU A 30 -4.48 -10.45 -0.75
CA GLU A 30 -5.04 -11.76 -0.43
C GLU A 30 -4.39 -12.32 0.84
N GLY A 31 -5.19 -12.83 1.76
CA GLY A 31 -4.71 -13.58 2.92
C GLY A 31 -4.39 -15.02 2.52
N THR A 32 -3.21 -15.52 2.92
CA THR A 32 -2.78 -16.88 2.59
C THR A 32 -3.34 -17.95 3.52
N ASP A 33 -3.96 -17.54 4.62
CA ASP A 33 -4.62 -18.37 5.63
C ASP A 33 -5.96 -17.74 6.07
N GLU A 34 -6.72 -18.46 6.90
CA GLU A 34 -8.04 -18.03 7.37
C GLU A 34 -7.98 -16.69 8.13
N ALA A 35 -6.98 -16.52 9.00
CA ALA A 35 -6.79 -15.30 9.78
C ALA A 35 -6.50 -14.07 8.89
N GLY A 36 -5.69 -14.24 7.84
CA GLY A 36 -5.44 -13.19 6.85
C GLY A 36 -6.70 -12.85 6.05
N GLN A 37 -7.52 -13.85 5.70
CA GLN A 37 -8.78 -13.62 5.00
C GLN A 37 -9.83 -12.93 5.88
N GLU A 38 -9.89 -13.27 7.17
CA GLU A 38 -10.74 -12.58 8.16
C GLU A 38 -10.31 -11.13 8.34
N PHE A 39 -9.01 -10.89 8.57
CA PHE A 39 -8.45 -9.55 8.67
C PHE A 39 -8.81 -8.68 7.46
N LEU A 40 -8.66 -9.22 6.25
CA LEU A 40 -9.02 -8.51 5.04
C LEU A 40 -10.51 -8.22 4.96
N ARG A 41 -11.39 -9.16 5.34
CA ARG A 41 -12.85 -8.97 5.35
C ARG A 41 -13.26 -7.82 6.26
N GLU A 42 -12.62 -7.68 7.40
CA GLU A 42 -12.91 -6.61 8.37
C GLU A 42 -12.22 -5.27 8.03
N LEU A 43 -11.28 -5.27 7.09
CA LEU A 43 -10.53 -4.07 6.73
C LEU A 43 -11.45 -3.03 6.07
N PRO A 44 -11.63 -1.83 6.69
CA PRO A 44 -12.52 -0.80 6.16
C PRO A 44 -12.14 -0.36 4.75
N GLN A 45 -13.14 0.04 3.97
CA GLN A 45 -12.94 0.45 2.58
C GLN A 45 -11.98 1.64 2.47
N GLU A 46 -12.04 2.58 3.42
CA GLU A 46 -11.17 3.74 3.48
C GLU A 46 -9.70 3.33 3.66
N VAL A 47 -9.45 2.24 4.40
CA VAL A 47 -8.09 1.69 4.56
C VAL A 47 -7.63 0.99 3.30
N ARG A 48 -8.50 0.23 2.62
CA ARG A 48 -8.19 -0.43 1.34
C ARG A 48 -7.85 0.57 0.24
N GLN A 49 -8.56 1.70 0.20
CA GLN A 49 -8.33 2.74 -0.79
C GLN A 49 -6.95 3.38 -0.62
N ARG A 50 -6.40 3.45 0.58
CA ARG A 50 -5.09 4.07 0.84
C ARG A 50 -3.92 3.10 0.99
N LEU A 51 -4.05 1.82 0.61
CA LEU A 51 -2.93 0.87 0.68
C LEU A 51 -1.80 1.28 -0.27
N HIS A 52 -0.62 1.49 0.30
CA HIS A 52 0.58 1.90 -0.42
C HIS A 52 1.85 1.47 0.33
N ILE A 53 2.98 1.49 -0.37
CA ILE A 53 4.31 1.39 0.20
C ILE A 53 5.07 2.67 -0.15
N THR A 54 5.44 3.45 0.87
CA THR A 54 6.33 4.60 0.66
C THR A 54 7.72 4.09 0.30
N ILE A 55 8.21 4.48 -0.87
CA ILE A 55 9.54 4.07 -1.38
C ILE A 55 10.62 5.02 -0.89
N GLY A 56 10.33 6.31 -0.89
CA GLY A 56 11.28 7.31 -0.44
C GLY A 56 10.73 8.72 -0.53
N THR A 57 11.42 9.61 0.17
CA THR A 57 11.18 11.05 0.16
C THR A 57 12.42 11.77 -0.35
N LYS A 58 12.25 12.92 -0.98
CA LYS A 58 13.35 13.73 -1.52
C LYS A 58 14.31 14.23 -0.44
N SER A 59 13.79 14.51 0.76
CA SER A 59 14.56 14.91 1.94
C SER A 59 13.95 14.32 3.21
N LYS A 60 14.71 14.39 4.31
CA LYS A 60 14.26 13.93 5.64
C LYS A 60 13.21 14.85 6.28
N GLU A 61 12.98 16.03 5.72
CA GLU A 61 11.99 16.99 6.20
C GLU A 61 10.59 16.69 5.66
N ILE A 62 10.49 15.82 4.66
CA ILE A 62 9.22 15.37 4.08
C ILE A 62 8.74 14.17 4.86
N ASP A 63 7.56 14.28 5.43
CA ASP A 63 6.99 13.21 6.24
C ASP A 63 6.49 12.04 5.37
N PRO A 64 6.71 10.78 5.78
CA PRO A 64 6.23 9.61 5.04
C PRO A 64 4.70 9.58 4.82
N TYR A 65 3.91 10.27 5.65
CA TYR A 65 2.46 10.35 5.47
C TYR A 65 2.08 11.11 4.19
N GLU A 66 2.96 11.91 3.61
CA GLU A 66 2.71 12.53 2.31
C GLU A 66 2.51 11.50 1.20
N GLY A 67 3.17 10.33 1.30
CA GLY A 67 2.96 9.21 0.37
C GLY A 67 1.52 8.69 0.40
N LYS A 68 0.92 8.62 1.60
CA LYS A 68 -0.50 8.26 1.79
C LYS A 68 -1.39 9.26 1.06
N LEU A 69 -1.17 10.56 1.29
CA LEU A 69 -1.99 11.63 0.71
C LEU A 69 -1.88 11.65 -0.81
N LEU A 70 -0.68 11.43 -1.35
CA LEU A 70 -0.46 11.33 -2.78
C LEU A 70 -1.26 10.18 -3.40
N VAL A 71 -1.22 8.99 -2.81
CA VAL A 71 -1.96 7.82 -3.31
C VAL A 71 -3.47 8.03 -3.21
N GLU A 72 -3.97 8.61 -2.12
CA GLU A 72 -5.40 8.93 -1.94
C GLU A 72 -5.89 9.88 -3.04
N LYS A 73 -5.17 10.99 -3.27
CA LYS A 73 -5.50 11.94 -4.34
C LYS A 73 -5.40 11.32 -5.72
N TRP A 74 -4.35 10.52 -5.97
CA TRP A 74 -4.16 9.85 -7.25
C TRP A 74 -5.32 8.89 -7.58
N LYS A 75 -5.74 8.06 -6.61
CA LYS A 75 -6.91 7.17 -6.80
C LYS A 75 -8.22 7.91 -6.98
N ALA A 76 -8.37 9.10 -6.38
CA ALA A 76 -9.54 9.95 -6.55
C ALA A 76 -9.54 10.71 -7.89
N GLY A 77 -8.44 10.70 -8.65
CA GLY A 77 -8.27 11.55 -9.84
C GLY A 77 -8.05 13.03 -9.50
N GLU A 78 -7.67 13.33 -8.26
CA GLU A 78 -7.45 14.68 -7.70
C GLU A 78 -5.96 15.00 -7.50
N ALA A 79 -5.07 14.18 -8.05
CA ALA A 79 -3.64 14.47 -8.01
C ALA A 79 -3.32 15.66 -8.94
N GLY A 80 -2.39 16.51 -8.50
CA GLY A 80 -1.97 17.70 -9.25
C GLY A 80 -1.24 17.34 -10.56
N GLU A 81 -1.00 18.37 -11.38
CA GLU A 81 -0.27 18.23 -12.67
C GLU A 81 1.18 17.74 -12.49
N ASP A 82 1.74 17.89 -11.31
CA ASP A 82 3.06 17.41 -10.90
C ASP A 82 3.10 15.91 -10.60
N CYS A 83 1.95 15.26 -10.50
CA CYS A 83 1.85 13.83 -10.24
C CYS A 83 2.10 13.02 -11.52
N VAL A 84 3.12 12.17 -11.47
CA VAL A 84 3.44 11.21 -12.52
C VAL A 84 3.25 9.80 -11.98
N SER A 85 2.68 8.92 -12.79
CA SER A 85 2.57 7.49 -12.47
C SER A 85 3.21 6.59 -13.53
N LEU A 86 3.66 5.41 -13.08
CA LEU A 86 4.27 4.37 -13.89
C LEU A 86 3.68 3.01 -13.53
N VAL A 87 3.07 2.36 -14.53
CA VAL A 87 2.51 1.01 -14.38
C VAL A 87 3.61 -0.02 -14.17
N LEU A 88 3.48 -0.79 -13.09
CA LEU A 88 4.39 -1.89 -12.76
C LEU A 88 3.85 -3.19 -13.34
N LYS A 89 4.53 -3.72 -14.36
CA LYS A 89 4.13 -4.99 -14.99
C LYS A 89 4.54 -6.17 -14.13
N ALA A 90 3.55 -7.00 -13.76
CA ALA A 90 3.72 -8.28 -13.08
C ALA A 90 4.46 -8.24 -11.73
N ALA A 91 4.45 -7.10 -11.03
CA ALA A 91 5.07 -6.99 -9.72
C ALA A 91 4.14 -7.53 -8.62
N LYS A 92 4.57 -8.61 -7.95
CA LYS A 92 3.87 -9.22 -6.81
C LYS A 92 4.80 -9.28 -5.61
N ALA A 93 4.24 -9.13 -4.42
CA ALA A 93 4.98 -9.26 -3.17
C ALA A 93 4.17 -10.09 -2.18
N GLN A 94 4.88 -10.65 -1.20
CA GLN A 94 4.31 -11.43 -0.10
C GLN A 94 5.01 -11.05 1.20
N GLY A 95 4.26 -11.01 2.30
CA GLY A 95 4.85 -10.74 3.61
C GLY A 95 3.87 -10.92 4.76
N HIS A 96 4.34 -10.60 5.95
CA HIS A 96 3.55 -10.60 7.18
C HIS A 96 3.35 -9.16 7.68
N ILE A 97 2.27 -8.91 8.39
CA ILE A 97 2.05 -7.63 9.07
C ILE A 97 2.70 -7.71 10.45
N LYS A 98 3.70 -6.85 10.69
CA LYS A 98 4.30 -6.73 12.01
C LYS A 98 3.28 -6.12 12.99
N GLY A 99 3.16 -6.72 14.18
CA GLY A 99 2.22 -6.26 15.22
C GLY A 99 0.84 -6.88 15.13
N LEU A 100 0.51 -7.57 14.03
CA LEU A 100 -0.66 -8.43 13.92
C LEU A 100 -0.31 -9.80 14.51
N SER A 101 -0.35 -9.90 15.84
CA SER A 101 -0.15 -11.14 16.58
C SER A 101 -1.52 -11.67 16.97
N SER A 102 -1.83 -12.92 16.63
CA SER A 102 -2.95 -13.65 17.24
C SER A 102 -2.60 -14.12 18.65
#